data_AF-A0A7S2VTR7-F1
#
_entry.id   AF-A0A7S2VTR7-F1
#
_cell.length_a   1.000
_cell.length_b   1.000
_cell.length_c   1.000
_cell.angle_alpha   90.00
_cell.angle_beta   90.00
_cell.angle_gamma   90.00
#
_symmetry.space_group_name_H-M   'P 1'
#
loop_
_entity.id
_entity.type
_entity.pdbx_description
1 polymer ?
#
loop_
_entity_poly.entity_id
_entity_poly.type
_entity_poly.pdbx_seq_one_letter_code
_entity_poly.pdbx_strand_id
1 'polypeptide(L)'
;NTTHYREASAAYYLRQHPAFGGRPKKPADNVSDSDSDVPDTLHIDLYEREGSLGGRVKLGSIDNVPIEEGAGVVHDSNLHIIEFMNVLGLQRSPPSDFNNSTEAGVMMWDGTNIGWRLDEDLNIDSDTCCLKRMALKLSRWCGDASKTRVGGMPGVRKALKVCQQTCQRFPLFDRYGVYSWWSMPRIIRGVLKKWVRVYDSTFGPHSSVRQFATDMGVDKMAQTPANVYFGEVDPRMNNKFVTEIVSSFNRINYGQDDRIQAFVTSISLAGMAIVGDVFSVKGGNFKVPEGIIHHSVDSIRLGSRVTNVVALDSCVGDPTRFRVYHRNEDEDSNTHSDT
;
A
#
# COMPACT_ATOMS: atom_id res chain seq x y z
N ASN A 1 22.73 12.02 -32.98
CA ASN A 1 21.31 11.69 -33.21
C ASN A 1 21.17 10.44 -34.05
N THR A 2 21.47 9.30 -33.45
CA THR A 2 21.27 7.99 -34.10
C THR A 2 19.95 7.44 -33.61
N THR A 3 18.90 7.55 -34.42
CA THR A 3 17.58 7.00 -34.08
C THR A 3 17.61 5.49 -34.35
N HIS A 4 17.56 4.69 -33.30
CA HIS A 4 17.48 3.23 -33.42
C HIS A 4 16.00 2.80 -33.52
N TYR A 5 15.70 1.81 -34.37
CA TYR A 5 14.34 1.28 -34.56
C TYR A 5 14.30 -0.26 -34.50
N ARG A 6 13.15 -0.80 -34.09
CA ARG A 6 12.83 -2.24 -34.15
C ARG A 6 11.36 -2.44 -34.51
N GLU A 7 11.07 -3.51 -35.23
CA GLU A 7 9.69 -3.93 -35.56
C GLU A 7 9.20 -4.94 -34.52
N ALA A 8 7.99 -4.74 -34.00
CA ALA A 8 7.36 -5.62 -33.00
C ALA A 8 5.89 -5.89 -33.36
N SER A 9 5.42 -7.13 -33.16
CA SER A 9 4.01 -7.52 -33.32
C SER A 9 3.40 -7.83 -31.95
N ALA A 10 2.39 -7.07 -31.53
CA ALA A 10 1.85 -7.14 -30.17
C ALA A 10 0.39 -7.66 -30.09
N ALA A 11 -0.29 -7.84 -31.22
CA ALA A 11 -1.75 -7.72 -31.24
C ALA A 11 -2.57 -9.00 -30.96
N TYR A 12 -1.96 -10.20 -30.90
CA TYR A 12 -2.74 -11.45 -30.84
C TYR A 12 -2.91 -12.04 -29.42
N TYR A 13 -1.90 -11.89 -28.55
CA TYR A 13 -1.82 -12.65 -27.30
C TYR A 13 -2.80 -12.18 -26.20
N LEU A 14 -3.03 -10.87 -26.08
CA LEU A 14 -3.91 -10.30 -25.04
C LEU A 14 -5.40 -10.60 -25.26
N ARG A 15 -5.78 -11.10 -26.45
CA ARG A 15 -7.18 -11.40 -26.80
C ARG A 15 -7.57 -12.85 -26.47
N GLN A 16 -6.62 -13.76 -26.28
CA GLN A 16 -6.87 -15.20 -26.11
C GLN A 16 -6.52 -15.75 -24.73
N HIS A 17 -5.75 -15.04 -23.91
CA HIS A 17 -5.39 -15.49 -22.56
C HIS A 17 -5.97 -14.56 -21.48
N PRO A 18 -7.05 -14.97 -20.78
CA PRO A 18 -7.43 -14.31 -19.54
C PRO A 18 -6.24 -14.43 -18.58
N ALA A 19 -5.87 -13.31 -17.96
CA ALA A 19 -4.76 -13.22 -17.04
C ALA A 19 -4.78 -14.38 -16.02
N PHE A 20 -3.60 -14.95 -15.75
CA PHE A 20 -3.32 -16.09 -14.85
C PHE A 20 -3.46 -17.50 -15.44
N GLY A 21 -2.56 -17.84 -16.36
CA GLY A 21 -2.08 -19.20 -16.56
C GLY A 21 -0.56 -19.20 -16.51
N GLY A 22 0.04 -19.81 -15.50
CA GLY A 22 1.50 -19.93 -15.40
C GLY A 22 2.09 -20.57 -16.65
N ARG A 23 3.30 -20.16 -17.04
CA ARG A 23 4.04 -20.82 -18.14
C ARG A 23 4.09 -22.33 -17.86
N PRO A 24 3.57 -23.20 -18.73
CA PRO A 24 3.83 -24.63 -18.59
C PRO A 24 5.33 -24.86 -18.75
N LYS A 25 5.91 -25.66 -17.84
CA LYS A 25 7.28 -26.17 -18.03
C LYS A 25 7.34 -26.88 -19.38
N LYS A 26 8.37 -26.57 -20.15
CA LYS A 26 8.69 -27.16 -21.45
C LYS A 26 8.44 -28.69 -21.41
N PRO A 27 7.44 -29.22 -22.12
CA PRO A 27 7.30 -30.67 -22.25
C PRO A 27 8.50 -31.20 -23.02
N ALA A 28 9.01 -32.35 -22.58
CA ALA A 28 9.97 -33.11 -23.37
C ALA A 28 9.33 -33.46 -24.72
N ASP A 29 10.16 -33.41 -25.77
CA ASP A 29 9.79 -33.50 -27.17
C ASP A 29 8.81 -34.65 -27.48
N ASN A 30 7.94 -34.39 -28.47
CA ASN A 30 7.08 -35.31 -29.24
C ASN A 30 5.56 -35.26 -28.97
N VAL A 31 4.89 -34.22 -29.47
CA VAL A 31 3.54 -34.37 -30.10
C VAL A 31 3.44 -33.36 -31.23
N SER A 32 3.20 -33.84 -32.45
CA SER A 32 2.88 -33.02 -33.63
C SER A 32 1.38 -32.77 -33.67
N ASP A 33 0.95 -31.55 -33.35
CA ASP A 33 -0.42 -31.10 -33.59
C ASP A 33 -0.41 -29.96 -34.61
N SER A 34 -1.09 -30.17 -35.73
CA SER A 34 -1.00 -29.37 -36.95
C SER A 34 -2.06 -28.28 -37.02
N ASP A 35 -2.16 -27.47 -35.97
CA ASP A 35 -3.04 -26.28 -35.92
C ASP A 35 -2.43 -25.22 -34.98
N SER A 36 -1.41 -24.47 -35.44
CA SER A 36 -0.70 -23.49 -34.60
C SER A 36 0.00 -22.38 -35.40
N ASP A 37 -0.78 -21.49 -36.03
CA ASP A 37 -0.26 -20.17 -36.48
C ASP A 37 -0.17 -19.15 -35.30
N VAL A 38 -0.34 -19.61 -34.06
CA VAL A 38 -0.09 -18.81 -32.86
C VAL A 38 1.38 -18.96 -32.49
N PRO A 39 2.21 -17.90 -32.53
CA PRO A 39 3.60 -18.03 -32.10
C PRO A 39 3.64 -18.49 -30.64
N ASP A 40 4.26 -19.65 -30.41
CA ASP A 40 4.37 -20.36 -29.12
C ASP A 40 4.96 -19.53 -27.97
N THR A 41 5.54 -18.37 -28.26
CA THR A 41 6.14 -17.49 -27.25
C THR A 41 5.86 -16.02 -27.55
N LEU A 42 5.13 -15.37 -26.64
CA LEU A 42 5.03 -13.91 -26.57
C LEU A 42 6.40 -13.35 -26.20
N HIS A 43 7.02 -12.60 -27.11
CA HIS A 43 8.27 -11.87 -26.84
C HIS A 43 7.96 -10.45 -26.34
N ILE A 44 8.55 -10.05 -25.22
CA ILE A 44 8.33 -8.74 -24.60
C ILE A 44 9.63 -7.94 -24.60
N ASP A 45 9.60 -6.81 -25.32
CA ASP A 45 10.61 -5.76 -25.29
C ASP A 45 10.16 -4.60 -24.37
N LEU A 46 10.95 -4.28 -23.35
CA LEU A 46 10.71 -3.17 -22.43
C LEU A 46 11.70 -2.03 -22.66
N TYR A 47 11.18 -0.82 -22.85
CA TYR A 47 11.95 0.41 -22.94
C TYR A 47 11.66 1.24 -21.69
N GLU A 48 12.68 1.56 -20.91
CA GLU A 48 12.63 2.43 -19.74
C GLU A 48 13.55 3.61 -19.98
N ARG A 49 13.02 4.83 -19.81
CA ARG A 49 13.79 6.06 -20.05
C ARG A 49 14.89 6.23 -18.99
N GLU A 50 14.67 5.73 -17.78
CA GLU A 50 15.60 5.90 -16.67
C GLU A 50 16.63 4.77 -16.63
N GLY A 51 17.73 5.00 -15.90
CA GLY A 51 18.79 4.01 -15.70
C GLY A 51 18.43 2.88 -14.72
N SER A 52 17.19 2.85 -14.22
CA SER A 52 16.74 1.91 -13.18
C SER A 52 15.29 1.47 -13.42
N LEU A 53 14.98 0.23 -13.07
CA LEU A 53 13.61 -0.31 -13.09
C LEU A 53 12.81 0.14 -11.85
N GLY A 54 11.49 -0.06 -11.89
CA GLY A 54 10.59 0.13 -10.73
C GLY A 54 9.77 1.42 -10.72
N GLY A 55 10.12 2.42 -11.53
CA GLY A 55 9.33 3.63 -11.71
C GLY A 55 9.15 4.45 -10.42
N ARG A 56 7.96 4.40 -9.81
CA ARG A 56 7.64 5.10 -8.54
C ARG A 56 7.90 4.26 -7.28
N VAL A 57 8.41 3.03 -7.45
CA VAL A 57 8.83 2.16 -6.37
C VAL A 57 10.34 2.08 -6.44
N LYS A 58 11.01 2.97 -5.69
CA LYS A 58 12.45 3.15 -5.77
C LYS A 58 13.07 3.21 -4.40
N LEU A 59 14.32 2.76 -4.34
CA LEU A 59 15.17 2.98 -3.20
C LEU A 59 16.15 4.10 -3.51
N GLY A 60 15.96 5.23 -2.85
CA GLY A 60 16.90 6.34 -2.83
C GLY A 60 17.84 6.29 -1.64
N SER A 61 18.64 7.34 -1.47
CA SER A 61 19.47 7.50 -0.28
C SER A 61 19.64 8.97 0.11
N ILE A 62 19.54 9.27 1.40
CA ILE A 62 19.90 10.56 1.99
C ILE A 62 20.98 10.29 3.03
N ASP A 63 22.12 10.97 2.94
CA ASP A 63 23.27 10.76 3.84
C ASP A 63 23.71 9.29 3.97
N ASN A 64 23.68 8.56 2.85
CA ASN A 64 23.95 7.11 2.75
C ASN A 64 22.96 6.21 3.52
N VAL A 65 21.85 6.75 4.00
CA VAL A 65 20.73 5.98 4.56
C VAL A 65 19.78 5.63 3.41
N PRO A 66 19.51 4.35 3.15
CA PRO A 66 18.56 3.95 2.11
C PRO A 66 17.13 4.34 2.53
N ILE A 67 16.38 4.94 1.62
CA ILE A 67 15.01 5.42 1.86
C ILE A 67 14.12 5.00 0.70
N GLU A 68 12.94 4.46 1.01
CA GLU A 68 11.92 4.18 0.00
C GLU A 68 11.34 5.49 -0.53
N GLU A 69 11.63 5.78 -1.80
CA GLU A 69 11.08 6.91 -2.54
C GLU A 69 9.74 6.48 -3.15
N GLY A 70 8.67 6.64 -2.38
CA GLY A 70 7.30 6.40 -2.84
C GLY A 70 6.61 5.25 -2.11
N ALA A 71 6.41 4.12 -2.79
CA ALA A 71 5.63 3.00 -2.26
C ALA A 71 6.36 2.28 -1.11
N GLY A 72 6.41 2.88 0.09
CA GLY A 72 7.11 2.36 1.25
C GLY A 72 6.34 1.31 2.07
N VAL A 73 5.02 1.22 1.88
CA VAL A 73 4.13 0.35 2.68
C VAL A 73 3.14 -0.39 1.79
N VAL A 74 2.95 -1.68 2.06
CA VAL A 74 1.99 -2.58 1.39
C VAL A 74 1.02 -3.15 2.41
N HIS A 75 -0.28 -3.11 2.10
CA HIS A 75 -1.32 -3.69 2.94
C HIS A 75 -1.49 -5.20 2.67
N ASP A 76 -1.76 -6.00 3.71
CA ASP A 76 -1.94 -7.47 3.62
C ASP A 76 -3.09 -7.94 2.71
N SER A 77 -4.02 -7.04 2.41
CA SER A 77 -5.14 -7.28 1.51
C SER A 77 -4.78 -7.11 0.04
N ASN A 78 -3.52 -6.73 -0.28
CA ASN A 78 -3.03 -6.69 -1.65
C ASN A 78 -2.51 -8.07 -2.10
N LEU A 79 -3.42 -8.92 -2.57
CA LEU A 79 -3.11 -10.32 -2.89
C LEU A 79 -2.15 -10.48 -4.07
N HIS A 80 -2.14 -9.53 -5.03
CA HIS A 80 -1.18 -9.58 -6.15
C HIS A 80 0.25 -9.39 -5.69
N ILE A 81 0.54 -8.39 -4.84
CA ILE A 81 1.90 -8.17 -4.35
C ILE A 81 2.36 -9.35 -3.50
N ILE A 82 1.48 -9.91 -2.68
CA ILE A 82 1.79 -11.11 -1.89
C ILE A 82 2.15 -12.28 -2.81
N GLU A 83 1.38 -12.52 -3.85
CA GLU A 83 1.65 -13.61 -4.78
C GLU A 83 2.94 -13.40 -5.57
N PHE A 84 3.21 -12.17 -6.04
CA PHE A 84 4.47 -11.87 -6.69
C PHE A 84 5.67 -12.05 -5.75
N MET A 85 5.55 -11.66 -4.49
CA MET A 85 6.60 -11.93 -3.51
C MET A 85 6.84 -13.44 -3.34
N ASN A 86 5.78 -14.25 -3.29
CA ASN A 86 5.90 -15.71 -3.19
C ASN A 86 6.64 -16.29 -4.39
N VAL A 87 6.25 -15.90 -5.61
CA VAL A 87 6.89 -16.35 -6.86
C VAL A 87 8.37 -15.95 -6.91
N LEU A 88 8.70 -14.75 -6.42
CA LEU A 88 10.06 -14.21 -6.41
C LEU A 88 10.91 -14.67 -5.21
N GLY A 89 10.33 -15.43 -4.26
CA GLY A 89 11.01 -15.82 -3.02
C GLY A 89 11.36 -14.64 -2.10
N LEU A 90 10.62 -13.53 -2.21
CA LEU A 90 10.82 -12.32 -1.41
C LEU A 90 10.14 -12.47 -0.05
N GLN A 91 10.79 -11.91 0.98
CA GLN A 91 10.29 -11.97 2.36
C GLN A 91 9.77 -10.61 2.80
N ARG A 92 8.75 -10.61 3.66
CA ARG A 92 8.35 -9.41 4.39
C ARG A 92 9.49 -8.98 5.29
N SER A 93 9.73 -7.68 5.35
CA SER A 93 10.63 -7.08 6.32
C SER A 93 10.09 -7.38 7.72
N PRO A 94 10.93 -7.85 8.66
CA PRO A 94 10.49 -8.01 10.03
C PRO A 94 10.09 -6.64 10.58
N PRO A 95 9.16 -6.60 11.54
CA PRO A 95 8.71 -5.33 12.10
C PRO A 95 9.78 -4.46 12.78
N SER A 96 10.94 -5.05 13.08
CA SER A 96 12.12 -4.36 13.61
C SER A 96 12.88 -3.57 12.55
N ASP A 97 12.79 -3.96 11.27
CA ASP A 97 13.49 -3.31 10.15
C ASP A 97 12.73 -2.08 9.65
N PHE A 98 11.45 -1.95 10.02
CA PHE A 98 10.83 -0.65 10.29
C PHE A 98 11.33 -0.23 11.68
N ASN A 99 12.43 0.51 11.78
CA ASN A 99 12.93 0.98 13.09
C ASN A 99 11.76 1.39 14.01
N ASN A 100 11.50 0.59 15.05
CA ASN A 100 10.54 0.81 16.13
C ASN A 100 9.07 1.08 15.76
N SER A 101 8.41 0.32 14.86
CA SER A 101 6.99 0.59 14.56
C SER A 101 5.98 -0.56 14.53
N THR A 102 6.30 -1.79 14.93
CA THR A 102 5.23 -2.66 15.52
C THR A 102 4.88 -2.31 16.95
N GLU A 103 5.71 -1.46 17.59
CA GLU A 103 5.27 -0.57 18.65
C GLU A 103 5.19 0.85 18.11
N ALA A 104 4.38 1.11 17.06
CA ALA A 104 4.10 2.46 16.59
C ALA A 104 3.37 3.29 17.67
N GLY A 105 4.10 3.72 18.70
CA GLY A 105 3.74 4.87 19.51
C GLY A 105 4.42 6.08 18.89
N VAL A 106 3.64 7.13 18.61
CA VAL A 106 3.93 8.30 17.74
C VAL A 106 2.66 9.05 17.35
N MET A 107 1.76 9.44 18.26
CA MET A 107 0.66 10.38 17.92
C MET A 107 0.69 11.60 18.83
N MET A 108 1.08 12.77 18.31
CA MET A 108 0.98 14.02 19.08
C MET A 108 0.25 15.14 18.35
N TRP A 109 -0.62 15.85 19.08
CA TRP A 109 -1.01 17.22 18.73
C TRP A 109 -1.46 18.03 19.96
N ASP A 110 -0.83 19.18 20.22
CA ASP A 110 -1.03 19.96 21.43
C ASP A 110 -1.47 21.41 21.24
N GLY A 111 -2.63 21.58 20.63
CA GLY A 111 -3.46 22.73 21.00
C GLY A 111 -3.69 22.87 22.53
N THR A 112 -3.50 21.78 23.31
CA THR A 112 -2.77 21.73 24.61
C THR A 112 -2.52 20.28 25.14
N ASN A 113 -2.67 19.24 24.31
CA ASN A 113 -1.84 18.01 24.26
C ASN A 113 -2.62 16.75 23.92
N ILE A 114 -2.09 16.04 22.93
CA ILE A 114 -2.07 14.59 22.87
C ILE A 114 -0.64 14.24 22.50
N GLY A 115 -0.12 13.16 23.09
CA GLY A 115 1.18 12.59 22.78
C GLY A 115 1.14 11.08 22.96
N TRP A 116 1.83 10.34 22.10
CA TRP A 116 1.97 8.88 22.22
C TRP A 116 3.36 8.49 21.77
N ARG A 117 4.15 7.82 22.61
CA ARG A 117 5.40 7.11 22.32
C ARG A 117 5.31 5.74 22.98
N LEU A 118 5.82 4.69 22.32
CA LEU A 118 6.18 3.42 22.94
C LEU A 118 7.68 3.27 22.69
N ASP A 119 8.45 3.64 23.70
CA ASP A 119 9.88 3.37 23.81
C ASP A 119 10.11 3.12 25.31
N GLU A 120 10.70 2.00 25.68
CA GLU A 120 10.78 1.53 27.08
C GLU A 120 11.72 2.38 27.96
N ASP A 121 12.41 3.38 27.41
CA ASP A 121 13.56 4.03 28.06
C ASP A 121 13.47 5.56 28.33
N LEU A 122 12.31 6.21 28.23
CA LEU A 122 12.17 7.63 28.61
C LEU A 122 11.20 7.83 29.78
N ASN A 123 11.79 7.88 30.97
CA ASN A 123 11.19 8.13 32.28
C ASN A 123 10.58 9.55 32.35
N ILE A 124 9.27 9.69 32.17
CA ILE A 124 8.55 10.96 32.39
C ILE A 124 7.89 10.91 33.76
N ASP A 125 8.24 11.89 34.58
CA ASP A 125 7.83 12.03 35.98
C ASP A 125 6.31 12.15 36.12
N SER A 126 5.74 11.34 37.01
CA SER A 126 4.31 10.98 37.06
C SER A 126 3.42 11.98 37.80
N ASP A 127 3.65 13.28 37.67
CA ASP A 127 2.95 14.31 38.45
C ASP A 127 1.87 15.07 37.64
N THR A 128 0.85 14.34 37.17
CA THR A 128 -0.43 14.96 36.76
C THR A 128 -1.64 14.26 37.39
N CYS A 129 -2.04 14.86 38.52
CA CYS A 129 -3.26 14.90 39.34
C CYS A 129 -4.53 14.08 39.00
N CYS A 130 -4.76 13.59 37.78
CA CYS A 130 -5.97 12.83 37.42
C CYS A 130 -5.86 11.32 37.79
N LEU A 131 -4.64 10.79 37.75
CA LEU A 131 -4.34 9.38 38.02
C LEU A 131 -4.58 8.99 39.48
N LYS A 132 -4.30 9.86 40.47
CA LYS A 132 -4.53 9.55 41.90
C LYS A 132 -5.99 9.26 42.20
N ARG A 133 -6.96 9.98 41.63
CA ARG A 133 -8.39 9.84 41.96
C ARG A 133 -9.04 8.59 41.38
N MET A 134 -8.59 8.18 40.19
CA MET A 134 -9.05 6.96 39.52
C MET A 134 -8.30 5.72 40.03
N ALA A 135 -6.99 5.85 40.29
CA ALA A 135 -6.19 4.84 40.95
C ALA A 135 -6.64 4.60 42.39
N LEU A 136 -7.11 5.61 43.16
CA LEU A 136 -7.67 5.42 44.51
C LEU A 136 -9.03 4.68 44.51
N LYS A 137 -9.81 4.77 43.42
CA LYS A 137 -11.05 4.01 43.25
C LYS A 137 -10.79 2.58 42.79
N LEU A 138 -9.84 2.38 41.88
CA LEU A 138 -9.40 1.06 41.44
C LEU A 138 -8.53 0.34 42.49
N SER A 139 -7.78 1.05 43.32
CA SER A 139 -7.01 0.50 44.44
C SER A 139 -7.89 0.05 45.60
N ARG A 140 -9.17 0.46 45.63
CA ARG A 140 -10.18 -0.15 46.52
C ARG A 140 -10.68 -1.49 45.97
N TRP A 141 -10.61 -1.69 44.66
CA TRP A 141 -10.98 -2.95 43.99
C TRP A 141 -9.80 -3.94 43.93
N CYS A 142 -8.58 -3.44 43.73
CA CYS A 142 -7.31 -4.19 43.82
C CYS A 142 -6.68 -4.16 45.22
N GLY A 143 -7.35 -3.55 46.20
CA GLY A 143 -6.82 -3.32 47.57
C GLY A 143 -6.61 -4.56 48.41
N ASP A 144 -7.07 -5.72 47.93
CA ASP A 144 -6.73 -7.03 48.49
C ASP A 144 -5.57 -7.74 47.74
N ALA A 145 -5.21 -7.29 46.54
CA ALA A 145 -4.12 -7.87 45.76
C ALA A 145 -2.75 -7.22 46.05
N SER A 146 -2.71 -6.08 46.77
CA SER A 146 -1.47 -5.35 47.09
C SER A 146 -0.77 -5.79 48.37
N LYS A 147 -1.37 -6.71 49.15
CA LYS A 147 -0.73 -7.30 50.35
C LYS A 147 0.18 -8.49 50.04
N THR A 148 0.21 -8.97 48.80
CA THR A 148 1.17 -9.99 48.36
C THR A 148 2.31 -9.32 47.60
N ARG A 149 3.55 -9.74 47.86
CA ARG A 149 4.74 -9.37 47.09
C ARG A 149 4.54 -9.79 45.63
N VAL A 150 3.99 -8.92 44.77
CA VAL A 150 3.79 -9.21 43.34
C VAL A 150 4.75 -8.40 42.45
N GLY A 151 6.01 -8.30 42.86
CA GLY A 151 7.08 -7.72 42.05
C GLY A 151 7.58 -8.60 40.89
N GLY A 152 7.07 -9.83 40.76
CA GLY A 152 7.65 -10.86 39.88
C GLY A 152 6.69 -11.63 38.97
N MET A 153 5.39 -11.28 38.90
CA MET A 153 4.45 -12.01 38.04
C MET A 153 4.23 -11.31 36.69
N PRO A 154 4.52 -11.97 35.55
CA PRO A 154 4.30 -11.41 34.20
C PRO A 154 2.88 -10.89 33.97
N GLY A 155 1.88 -11.50 34.61
CA GLY A 155 0.47 -11.08 34.52
C GLY A 155 0.18 -9.70 35.10
N VAL A 156 0.85 -9.30 36.18
CA VAL A 156 0.64 -7.99 36.81
C VAL A 156 1.29 -6.87 35.99
N ARG A 157 2.48 -7.11 35.43
CA ARG A 157 3.11 -6.16 34.48
C ARG A 157 2.25 -5.96 33.24
N LYS A 158 1.67 -7.04 32.71
CA LYS A 158 0.74 -6.97 31.56
C LYS A 158 -0.53 -6.20 31.90
N ALA A 159 -1.13 -6.44 33.07
CA ALA A 159 -2.31 -5.71 33.52
C ALA A 159 -2.03 -4.21 33.75
N LEU A 160 -0.86 -3.87 34.30
CA LEU A 160 -0.43 -2.48 34.48
C LEU A 160 -0.23 -1.78 33.13
N LYS A 161 0.45 -2.44 32.17
CA LYS A 161 0.63 -1.92 30.81
C LYS A 161 -0.72 -1.66 30.11
N VAL A 162 -1.67 -2.59 30.21
CA VAL A 162 -3.03 -2.41 29.66
C VAL A 162 -3.77 -1.25 30.33
N CYS A 163 -3.67 -1.12 31.66
CA CYS A 163 -4.28 -0.02 32.39
C CYS A 163 -3.68 1.34 31.99
N GLN A 164 -2.36 1.43 31.88
CA GLN A 164 -1.65 2.64 31.44
C GLN A 164 -2.04 3.06 30.02
N GLN A 165 -2.06 2.10 29.08
CA GLN A 165 -2.51 2.35 27.70
C GLN A 165 -3.98 2.79 27.63
N THR A 166 -4.84 2.24 28.49
CA THR A 166 -6.26 2.59 28.55
C THR A 166 -6.45 4.01 29.12
N CYS A 167 -5.69 4.39 30.14
CA CYS A 167 -5.73 5.73 30.72
C CYS A 167 -5.26 6.81 29.74
N GLN A 168 -4.20 6.54 28.95
CA GLN A 168 -3.71 7.46 27.93
C GLN A 168 -4.73 7.65 26.77
N ARG A 169 -5.65 6.71 26.54
CA ARG A 169 -6.74 6.82 25.54
C ARG A 169 -7.97 7.55 26.05
N PHE A 170 -8.12 7.73 27.36
CA PHE A 170 -9.31 8.36 27.94
C PHE A 170 -9.59 9.78 27.41
N PRO A 171 -8.60 10.69 27.30
CA PRO A 171 -8.83 12.02 26.73
C PRO A 171 -9.29 11.98 25.26
N LEU A 172 -8.82 10.98 24.49
CA LEU A 172 -9.26 10.77 23.10
C LEU A 172 -10.72 10.33 23.04
N PHE A 173 -11.14 9.44 23.94
CA PHE A 173 -12.54 9.01 24.02
C PHE A 173 -13.46 10.13 24.48
N ASP A 174 -13.00 10.99 25.39
CA ASP A 174 -13.75 12.16 25.84
C ASP A 174 -13.93 13.19 24.71
N ARG A 175 -12.84 13.59 24.03
CA ARG A 175 -12.88 14.58 22.95
C ARG A 175 -13.61 14.09 21.70
N TYR A 176 -13.33 12.86 21.28
CA TYR A 176 -13.77 12.32 19.97
C TYR A 176 -14.93 11.32 20.08
N GLY A 177 -15.31 10.91 21.28
CA GLY A 177 -16.36 9.91 21.51
C GLY A 177 -15.89 8.49 21.21
N VAL A 178 -16.20 7.56 22.12
CA VAL A 178 -15.90 6.12 21.97
C VAL A 178 -16.48 5.51 20.68
N TYR A 179 -17.63 6.00 20.23
CA TYR A 179 -18.28 5.49 19.02
C TYR A 179 -17.46 5.77 17.76
N SER A 180 -16.73 6.89 17.66
CA SER A 180 -15.89 7.18 16.48
C SER A 180 -14.75 6.17 16.33
N TRP A 181 -14.08 5.86 17.45
CA TRP A 181 -13.02 4.85 17.51
C TRP A 181 -13.52 3.44 17.25
N TRP A 182 -14.76 3.14 17.64
CA TRP A 182 -15.40 1.86 17.35
C TRP A 182 -15.86 1.77 15.89
N SER A 183 -16.43 2.84 15.33
CA SER A 183 -17.05 2.89 14.01
C SER A 183 -16.08 2.98 12.85
N MET A 184 -14.98 3.71 13.00
CA MET A 184 -14.02 3.84 11.90
C MET A 184 -13.47 2.47 11.45
N PRO A 185 -12.90 1.61 12.33
CA PRO A 185 -12.39 0.30 11.90
C PRO A 185 -13.48 -0.61 11.31
N ARG A 186 -14.74 -0.47 11.73
CA ARG A 186 -15.84 -1.27 11.18
C ARG A 186 -16.18 -0.86 9.75
N ILE A 187 -16.22 0.45 9.49
CA ILE A 187 -16.45 1.01 8.15
C ILE A 187 -15.32 0.55 7.22
N ILE A 188 -14.06 0.75 7.64
CA ILE A 188 -12.88 0.36 6.83
C ILE A 188 -12.86 -1.15 6.57
N ARG A 189 -13.14 -1.99 7.58
CA ARG A 189 -13.26 -3.44 7.38
C ARG A 189 -14.35 -3.80 6.38
N GLY A 190 -15.46 -3.07 6.35
CA GLY A 190 -16.51 -3.24 5.35
C GLY A 190 -16.04 -2.92 3.93
N VAL A 191 -15.22 -1.87 3.77
CA VAL A 191 -14.61 -1.52 2.48
C VAL A 191 -13.61 -2.59 2.05
N LEU A 192 -12.71 -3.03 2.93
CA LEU A 192 -11.72 -4.08 2.61
C LEU A 192 -12.39 -5.40 2.21
N LYS A 193 -13.48 -5.80 2.89
CA LYS A 193 -14.28 -6.98 2.50
C LYS A 193 -14.85 -6.86 1.09
N LYS A 194 -15.30 -5.65 0.70
CA LYS A 194 -15.76 -5.39 -0.67
C LYS A 194 -14.61 -5.38 -1.67
N TRP A 195 -13.47 -4.83 -1.27
CA TRP A 195 -12.26 -4.70 -2.09
C TRP A 195 -11.67 -6.04 -2.48
N VAL A 196 -11.59 -7.02 -1.56
CA VAL A 196 -11.01 -8.35 -1.86
C VAL A 196 -11.70 -9.06 -3.04
N ARG A 197 -12.94 -8.70 -3.36
CA ARG A 197 -13.65 -9.23 -4.53
C ARG A 197 -12.98 -8.88 -5.87
N VAL A 198 -12.13 -7.86 -5.94
CA VAL A 198 -11.37 -7.55 -7.18
C VAL A 198 -10.46 -8.68 -7.63
N TYR A 199 -10.10 -9.60 -6.72
CA TYR A 199 -9.28 -10.77 -7.02
C TYR A 199 -10.11 -11.97 -7.51
N ASP A 200 -11.43 -11.90 -7.44
CA ASP A 200 -12.32 -12.91 -8.01
C ASP A 200 -12.37 -12.75 -9.54
N SER A 201 -12.10 -13.83 -10.27
CA SER A 201 -12.11 -13.83 -11.73
C SER A 201 -13.47 -13.48 -12.32
N THR A 202 -14.55 -13.61 -11.54
CA THR A 202 -15.92 -13.26 -11.93
C THR A 202 -16.26 -11.79 -11.71
N PHE A 203 -15.42 -11.02 -11.00
CA PHE A 203 -15.73 -9.64 -10.65
C PHE A 203 -15.61 -8.68 -11.84
N GLY A 204 -14.68 -8.91 -12.76
CA GLY A 204 -14.47 -8.11 -13.97
C GLY A 204 -14.56 -8.92 -15.27
N PRO A 205 -14.31 -8.31 -16.44
CA PRO A 205 -13.95 -6.91 -16.67
C PRO A 205 -15.15 -5.95 -16.59
N HIS A 206 -14.90 -4.67 -16.29
CA HIS A 206 -15.93 -3.62 -16.30
C HIS A 206 -15.70 -2.66 -17.47
N SER A 207 -16.80 -2.14 -18.03
CA SER A 207 -16.76 -1.19 -19.16
C SER A 207 -16.41 0.24 -18.76
N SER A 208 -16.54 0.59 -17.48
CA SER A 208 -16.25 1.94 -16.97
C SER A 208 -15.91 1.92 -15.48
N VAL A 209 -15.26 2.99 -15.02
CA VAL A 209 -14.99 3.23 -13.59
C VAL A 209 -16.28 3.31 -12.78
N ARG A 210 -17.36 3.85 -13.37
CA ARG A 210 -18.67 3.93 -12.71
C ARG A 210 -19.26 2.55 -12.49
N GLN A 211 -19.19 1.67 -13.49
CA GLN A 211 -19.65 0.28 -13.35
C GLN A 211 -18.86 -0.45 -12.27
N PHE A 212 -17.53 -0.34 -12.28
CA PHE A 212 -16.68 -0.90 -11.23
C PHE A 212 -17.09 -0.42 -9.82
N ALA A 213 -17.33 0.88 -9.64
CA ALA A 213 -17.73 1.43 -8.34
C ALA A 213 -19.11 0.92 -7.88
N THR A 214 -20.05 0.78 -8.82
CA THR A 214 -21.38 0.18 -8.56
C THR A 214 -21.27 -1.28 -8.18
N ASP A 215 -20.54 -2.10 -8.93
CA ASP A 215 -20.39 -3.54 -8.69
C ASP A 215 -19.60 -3.80 -7.37
N MET A 216 -18.63 -2.94 -7.08
CA MET A 216 -17.94 -2.91 -5.79
C MET A 216 -18.82 -2.41 -4.64
N GLY A 217 -19.97 -1.77 -4.92
CA GLY A 217 -20.88 -1.23 -3.92
C GLY A 217 -20.27 -0.07 -3.12
N VAL A 218 -19.46 0.77 -3.79
CA VAL A 218 -18.80 1.96 -3.23
C VAL A 218 -19.14 3.23 -4.00
N ASP A 219 -20.11 3.17 -4.90
CA ASP A 219 -20.60 4.27 -5.74
C ASP A 219 -20.95 5.52 -4.92
N LYS A 220 -21.74 5.38 -3.85
CA LYS A 220 -22.09 6.50 -2.95
C LYS A 220 -20.85 7.03 -2.25
N MET A 221 -20.02 6.14 -1.73
CA MET A 221 -18.80 6.48 -1.01
C MET A 221 -17.77 7.20 -1.90
N ALA A 222 -17.73 6.87 -3.18
CA ALA A 222 -16.88 7.48 -4.19
C ALA A 222 -17.42 8.84 -4.68
N GLN A 223 -18.66 9.20 -4.36
CA GLN A 223 -19.28 10.46 -4.77
C GLN A 223 -19.54 11.41 -3.60
N THR A 224 -19.48 10.92 -2.37
CA THR A 224 -19.76 11.71 -1.16
C THR A 224 -18.46 12.05 -0.42
N PRO A 225 -18.25 13.32 -0.03
CA PRO A 225 -17.15 13.72 0.86
C PRO A 225 -17.12 12.92 2.17
N ALA A 226 -15.93 12.64 2.70
CA ALA A 226 -15.75 11.81 3.89
C ALA A 226 -16.41 12.39 5.15
N ASN A 227 -16.32 13.71 5.32
CA ASN A 227 -16.97 14.45 6.40
C ASN A 227 -18.50 14.38 6.39
N VAL A 228 -19.11 14.06 5.24
CA VAL A 228 -20.56 13.82 5.12
C VAL A 228 -20.86 12.33 5.25
N TYR A 229 -20.23 11.52 4.40
CA TYR A 229 -20.57 10.10 4.24
C TYR A 229 -20.48 9.32 5.56
N PHE A 230 -19.41 9.52 6.34
CA PHE A 230 -19.22 8.73 7.54
C PHE A 230 -20.26 9.08 8.63
N GLY A 231 -20.72 10.33 8.69
CA GLY A 231 -21.81 10.75 9.59
C GLY A 231 -23.16 10.17 9.17
N GLU A 232 -23.39 9.98 7.87
CA GLU A 232 -24.58 9.27 7.37
C GLU A 232 -24.55 7.77 7.70
N VAL A 233 -23.37 7.15 7.70
CA VAL A 233 -23.21 5.72 8.02
C VAL A 233 -23.35 5.44 9.52
N ASP A 234 -22.82 6.31 10.38
CA ASP A 234 -23.05 6.25 11.83
C ASP A 234 -23.29 7.65 12.41
N PRO A 235 -24.55 8.03 12.66
CA PRO A 235 -24.90 9.34 13.22
C PRO A 235 -24.29 9.65 14.60
N ARG A 236 -23.74 8.65 15.29
CA ARG A 236 -23.05 8.84 16.59
C ARG A 236 -21.59 9.23 16.44
N MET A 237 -21.07 9.22 15.22
CA MET A 237 -19.68 9.57 14.98
C MET A 237 -19.49 11.07 15.16
N ASN A 238 -18.41 11.43 15.86
CA ASN A 238 -18.11 12.82 16.16
C ASN A 238 -17.41 13.47 14.96
N ASN A 239 -17.97 14.56 14.44
CA ASN A 239 -17.38 15.29 13.30
C ASN A 239 -15.94 15.76 13.60
N LYS A 240 -15.60 16.08 14.85
CA LYS A 240 -14.23 16.45 15.24
C LYS A 240 -13.25 15.30 15.02
N PHE A 241 -13.68 14.04 15.19
CA PHE A 241 -12.83 12.89 14.89
C PHE A 241 -12.48 12.86 13.41
N VAL A 242 -13.45 13.12 12.52
CA VAL A 242 -13.20 13.14 11.08
C VAL A 242 -12.30 14.31 10.70
N THR A 243 -12.59 15.50 11.21
CA THR A 243 -11.86 16.71 10.81
C THR A 243 -10.46 16.79 11.43
N GLU A 244 -10.24 16.30 12.65
CA GLU A 244 -8.92 16.40 13.31
C GLU A 244 -8.07 15.13 13.10
N ILE A 245 -8.67 13.94 13.19
CA ILE A 245 -7.94 12.65 13.11
C ILE A 245 -7.96 12.09 11.70
N VAL A 246 -9.12 12.01 11.04
CA VAL A 246 -9.17 11.41 9.69
C VAL A 246 -8.50 12.31 8.65
N SER A 247 -8.73 13.62 8.75
CA SER A 247 -8.10 14.63 7.90
C SER A 247 -6.57 14.59 7.98
N SER A 248 -5.97 14.29 9.14
CA SER A 248 -4.51 14.22 9.25
C SER A 248 -3.94 13.09 8.39
N PHE A 249 -4.59 11.93 8.35
CA PHE A 249 -4.19 10.83 7.47
C PHE A 249 -4.32 11.20 5.99
N ASN A 250 -5.43 11.83 5.61
CA ASN A 250 -5.62 12.30 4.23
C ASN A 250 -4.57 13.34 3.82
N ARG A 251 -4.17 14.23 4.73
CA ARG A 251 -3.14 15.24 4.45
C ARG A 251 -1.77 14.62 4.26
N ILE A 252 -1.42 13.62 5.07
CA ILE A 252 -0.16 12.88 4.94
C ILE A 252 -0.09 12.17 3.58
N ASN A 253 -1.17 11.51 3.15
CA ASN A 253 -1.17 10.72 1.93
C ASN A 253 -1.41 11.54 0.66
N TYR A 254 -2.28 12.55 0.72
CA TYR A 254 -2.83 13.22 -0.47
C TYR A 254 -2.80 14.74 -0.41
N GLY A 255 -2.36 15.35 0.71
CA GLY A 255 -2.39 16.81 0.89
C GLY A 255 -3.81 17.39 0.93
N GLN A 256 -4.84 16.55 1.10
CA GLN A 256 -6.26 16.93 1.10
C GLN A 256 -6.89 16.65 2.46
N ASP A 257 -7.95 17.40 2.79
CA ASP A 257 -8.69 17.22 4.03
C ASP A 257 -9.81 16.18 3.91
N ASP A 258 -10.74 16.18 4.86
CA ASP A 258 -11.90 15.30 4.94
C ASP A 258 -13.02 15.66 3.94
N ARG A 259 -12.83 16.65 3.06
CA ARG A 259 -13.73 16.93 1.93
C ARG A 259 -13.44 16.07 0.71
N ILE A 260 -12.32 15.33 0.69
CA ILE A 260 -12.09 14.28 -0.31
C ILE A 260 -13.16 13.19 -0.17
N GLN A 261 -13.39 12.45 -1.26
CA GLN A 261 -14.37 11.38 -1.32
C GLN A 261 -14.10 10.33 -0.23
N ALA A 262 -15.16 9.84 0.40
CA ALA A 262 -15.09 8.90 1.52
C ALA A 262 -14.39 7.59 1.14
N PHE A 263 -14.43 7.22 -0.14
CA PHE A 263 -13.79 6.00 -0.62
C PHE A 263 -12.27 6.16 -0.60
N VAL A 264 -11.76 7.29 -1.11
CA VAL A 264 -10.33 7.62 -1.07
C VAL A 264 -9.84 7.75 0.38
N THR A 265 -10.64 8.38 1.25
CA THR A 265 -10.34 8.43 2.69
C THR A 265 -10.27 7.02 3.30
N SER A 266 -11.13 6.09 2.88
CA SER A 266 -11.10 4.73 3.38
C SER A 266 -9.82 3.99 2.97
N ILE A 267 -9.30 4.25 1.77
CA ILE A 267 -8.00 3.72 1.31
C ILE A 267 -6.85 4.36 2.10
N SER A 268 -6.89 5.67 2.34
CA SER A 268 -5.93 6.40 3.20
C SER A 268 -5.78 5.73 4.57
N LEU A 269 -6.91 5.39 5.20
CA LEU A 269 -6.98 4.80 6.53
C LEU A 269 -6.54 3.33 6.56
N ALA A 270 -6.71 2.58 5.47
CA ALA A 270 -6.20 1.22 5.36
C ALA A 270 -4.67 1.19 5.39
N GLY A 271 -4.00 2.13 4.72
CA GLY A 271 -2.53 2.26 4.73
C GLY A 271 -1.91 2.56 6.10
N MET A 272 -2.72 2.96 7.09
CA MET A 272 -2.29 3.30 8.45
C MET A 272 -2.48 2.17 9.45
N ALA A 273 -2.72 0.94 8.97
CA ALA A 273 -2.95 -0.25 9.80
C ALA A 273 -4.06 -0.09 10.86
N ILE A 274 -5.07 0.74 10.56
CA ILE A 274 -6.27 0.87 11.41
C ILE A 274 -7.08 -0.46 11.37
N VAL A 275 -7.01 -1.16 10.24
CA VAL A 275 -7.57 -2.49 10.02
C VAL A 275 -6.61 -3.26 9.13
N GLY A 276 -6.21 -4.47 9.54
CA GLY A 276 -5.26 -5.28 8.79
C GLY A 276 -3.82 -4.92 9.13
N ASP A 277 -2.89 -5.71 8.59
CA ASP A 277 -1.46 -5.50 8.75
C ASP A 277 -0.88 -4.80 7.52
N VAL A 278 0.17 -4.02 7.77
CA VAL A 278 1.00 -3.42 6.71
C VAL A 278 2.43 -3.93 6.82
N PHE A 279 3.10 -4.05 5.69
CA PHE A 279 4.46 -4.56 5.61
C PHE A 279 5.26 -3.86 4.50
N SER A 280 6.58 -4.06 4.54
CA SER A 280 7.50 -3.76 3.44
C SER A 280 8.26 -5.02 3.08
N VAL A 281 8.98 -4.99 1.97
CA VAL A 281 9.79 -6.10 1.45
C VAL A 281 11.21 -5.97 2.00
N LYS A 282 11.78 -7.09 2.44
CA LYS A 282 13.14 -7.11 3.00
C LYS A 282 14.17 -6.64 1.95
N GLY A 283 14.86 -5.55 2.30
CA GLY A 283 15.86 -4.92 1.44
C GLY A 283 15.27 -4.14 0.26
N GLY A 284 13.97 -3.85 0.28
CA GLY A 284 13.36 -2.79 -0.52
C GLY A 284 12.17 -3.25 -1.37
N ASN A 285 11.15 -2.40 -1.46
CA ASN A 285 9.91 -2.67 -2.19
C ASN A 285 10.12 -2.71 -3.71
N PHE A 286 11.15 -2.01 -4.23
CA PHE A 286 11.52 -2.01 -5.65
C PHE A 286 11.83 -3.41 -6.20
N LYS A 287 12.22 -4.35 -5.34
CA LYS A 287 12.51 -5.74 -5.72
C LYS A 287 11.31 -6.47 -6.30
N VAL A 288 10.09 -6.06 -5.94
CA VAL A 288 8.87 -6.67 -6.49
C VAL A 288 8.72 -6.35 -7.99
N PRO A 289 8.59 -5.07 -8.42
CA PRO A 289 8.51 -4.76 -9.84
C PRO A 289 9.77 -5.17 -10.61
N GLU A 290 10.97 -4.96 -10.06
CA GLU A 290 12.22 -5.38 -10.69
C GLU A 290 12.24 -6.90 -10.94
N GLY A 291 11.90 -7.70 -9.93
CA GLY A 291 11.83 -9.15 -10.03
C GLY A 291 10.80 -9.61 -11.07
N ILE A 292 9.59 -9.04 -11.08
CA ILE A 292 8.55 -9.41 -12.06
C ILE A 292 9.03 -9.11 -13.48
N ILE A 293 9.67 -7.94 -13.70
CA ILE A 293 10.20 -7.54 -15.01
C ILE A 293 11.24 -8.55 -15.47
N HIS A 294 12.22 -8.90 -14.63
CA HIS A 294 13.24 -9.89 -14.99
C HIS A 294 12.68 -11.30 -15.25
N HIS A 295 11.55 -11.67 -14.64
CA HIS A 295 10.91 -12.97 -14.89
C HIS A 295 10.06 -13.00 -16.18
N SER A 296 9.58 -11.84 -16.63
CA SER A 296 8.54 -11.76 -17.67
C SER A 296 9.01 -11.14 -18.98
N VAL A 297 10.05 -10.32 -18.94
CA VAL A 297 10.53 -9.53 -20.08
C VAL A 297 11.76 -10.19 -20.69
N ASP A 298 11.79 -10.32 -22.01
CA ASP A 298 12.89 -10.96 -22.73
C ASP A 298 14.04 -10.00 -23.04
N SER A 299 13.74 -8.71 -23.22
CA SER A 299 14.73 -7.68 -23.54
C SER A 299 14.39 -6.36 -22.85
N ILE A 300 15.35 -5.84 -22.09
CA ILE A 300 15.21 -4.63 -21.27
C ILE A 300 16.19 -3.58 -21.79
N ARG A 301 15.70 -2.38 -22.07
CA ARG A 301 16.48 -1.24 -22.56
C ARG A 301 16.30 -0.08 -21.60
N LEU A 302 17.27 0.10 -20.71
CA LEU A 302 17.35 1.24 -19.80
C LEU A 302 17.89 2.47 -20.54
N GLY A 303 17.69 3.66 -19.97
CA GLY A 303 18.14 4.91 -20.58
C GLY A 303 17.49 5.20 -21.94
N SER A 304 16.41 4.51 -22.30
CA SER A 304 15.83 4.51 -23.64
C SER A 304 14.45 5.13 -23.64
N ARG A 305 14.36 6.43 -23.95
CA ARG A 305 13.09 7.12 -24.06
C ARG A 305 12.43 6.82 -25.39
N VAL A 306 11.27 6.17 -25.38
CA VAL A 306 10.41 6.05 -26.56
C VAL A 306 9.90 7.43 -26.96
N THR A 307 10.11 7.79 -28.23
CA THR A 307 9.72 9.09 -28.79
C THR A 307 8.54 8.98 -29.74
N ASN A 308 8.39 7.85 -30.43
CA ASN A 308 7.30 7.63 -31.36
C ASN A 308 7.02 6.13 -31.54
N VAL A 309 5.76 5.79 -31.80
CA VAL A 309 5.32 4.43 -32.16
C VAL A 309 4.43 4.55 -33.38
N VAL A 310 4.83 3.89 -34.47
CA VAL A 310 4.13 3.95 -35.75
C VAL A 310 3.61 2.57 -36.09
N ALA A 311 2.29 2.46 -36.29
CA ALA A 311 1.71 1.24 -36.85
C ALA A 311 2.18 1.08 -38.30
N LEU A 312 2.63 -0.11 -38.65
CA LEU A 312 3.02 -0.46 -40.01
C LEU A 312 1.82 -1.03 -40.75
N ASP A 313 1.74 -0.75 -42.05
CA ASP A 313 0.71 -1.33 -42.91
C ASP A 313 0.79 -2.86 -42.84
N SER A 314 -0.36 -3.48 -42.56
CA SER A 314 -0.51 -4.93 -42.46
C SER A 314 -1.71 -5.37 -43.30
N CYS A 315 -1.57 -6.50 -43.99
CA CYS A 315 -2.65 -7.10 -44.77
C CYS A 315 -3.84 -7.48 -43.86
N VAL A 316 -5.04 -7.57 -44.43
CA VAL A 316 -6.23 -8.04 -43.70
C VAL A 316 -5.98 -9.47 -43.21
N GLY A 317 -5.94 -9.67 -41.90
CA GLY A 317 -5.67 -10.96 -41.25
C GLY A 317 -4.29 -11.05 -40.59
N ASP A 318 -3.35 -10.17 -40.93
CA ASP A 318 -2.03 -10.13 -40.29
C ASP A 318 -2.09 -9.43 -38.92
N PRO A 319 -1.27 -9.86 -37.94
CA PRO A 319 -1.10 -9.12 -36.70
C PRO A 319 -0.51 -7.74 -36.99
N THR A 320 -1.10 -6.71 -36.38
CA THR A 320 -0.59 -5.33 -36.49
C THR A 320 0.85 -5.28 -36.00
N ARG A 321 1.73 -4.76 -36.85
CA ARG A 321 3.15 -4.54 -36.53
C ARG A 321 3.36 -3.06 -36.20
N PHE A 322 4.32 -2.81 -35.33
CA PHE A 322 4.67 -1.47 -34.89
C PHE A 322 6.15 -1.25 -35.08
N ARG A 323 6.52 -0.03 -35.46
CA ARG A 323 7.87 0.49 -35.41
C ARG A 323 8.00 1.41 -34.21
N VAL A 324 8.94 1.10 -33.32
CA VAL A 324 9.22 1.89 -32.13
C VAL A 324 10.48 2.70 -32.35
N TYR A 325 10.39 4.01 -32.12
CA TYR A 325 11.50 4.96 -32.15
C TYR A 325 11.87 5.32 -30.71
N HIS A 326 13.16 5.26 -30.38
CA HIS A 326 13.66 5.65 -29.08
C HIS A 326 14.98 6.44 -29.17
N ARG A 327 15.31 7.15 -28.10
CA ARG A 327 16.58 7.88 -27.93
C ARG A 327 17.26 7.43 -26.62
N ASN A 328 18.57 7.32 -26.64
CA ASN A 328 19.39 7.09 -25.45
C ASN A 328 19.56 8.41 -24.66
N GLU A 329 19.23 8.43 -23.38
CA GLU A 329 19.39 9.60 -22.49
C GLU A 329 20.86 9.90 -22.18
N ASP A 330 21.72 8.89 -22.12
CA ASP A 330 23.14 9.05 -21.77
C ASP A 330 23.95 9.83 -22.83
N GLU A 331 23.50 9.81 -24.09
CA GLU A 331 24.16 10.53 -25.21
C GLU A 331 23.97 12.05 -25.14
N ASP A 332 22.89 12.55 -24.54
CA ASP A 332 22.61 14.00 -24.46
C ASP A 332 23.41 14.66 -23.30
N SER A 333 23.83 13.89 -22.29
CA SER A 333 24.59 14.41 -21.13
C SER A 333 26.04 14.83 -21.44
N ASN A 334 26.65 14.24 -22.47
CA ASN A 334 28.04 14.52 -22.88
C ASN A 334 28.19 15.74 -23.81
N THR A 335 27.11 16.48 -24.08
CA THR A 335 27.15 17.65 -24.98
C THR A 335 27.11 19.00 -24.25
N HIS A 336 27.22 19.02 -22.91
CA HIS A 336 27.19 20.24 -22.10
C HIS A 336 28.44 20.44 -21.21
N SER A 337 29.52 19.67 -21.40
CA SER A 337 30.77 19.84 -20.64
C SER A 337 31.92 20.54 -21.38
N ASP A 338 31.73 20.97 -22.63
CA ASP A 338 32.74 21.74 -23.38
C ASP A 338 32.20 23.14 -23.75
N THR A 339 32.20 24.07 -22.78
CA THR A 339 32.32 25.53 -23.03
C THR A 339 32.91 26.23 -21.82
#